data_AF-A0A359E2A2-F1
#
_entry.id   AF-A0A359E2A2-F1
#
_cell.length_a   1.000
_cell.length_b   1.000
_cell.length_c   1.000
_cell.angle_alpha   90.00
_cell.angle_beta   90.00
_cell.angle_gamma   90.00
#
_symmetry.space_group_name_H-M   'P 1'
#
loop_
_entity.id
_entity.type
_entity.pdbx_description
1 polymer ?
#
loop_
_entity_poly.entity_id
_entity_poly.type
_entity_poly.pdbx_seq_one_letter_code
_entity_poly.pdbx_strand_id
1 'polypeptide(L)'
;AENGMDWMYANCSTTAQRGALDWWKKFRDATKPVFENLYEEVAAGREAQKSIDSNSKEDYRAKLEEELKELRESEMWKAGATVRQLRPENSKVEAELAEE
;
A
#
# COMPACT_ATOMS: atom_id res chain seq x y z
N ALA A 1 14.09 4.01 5.41
CA ALA A 1 14.88 4.98 4.65
C ALA A 1 16.20 5.15 5.37
N GLU A 2 17.25 4.44 4.94
CA GLU A 2 18.48 4.30 5.71
C GLU A 2 19.23 5.64 5.88
N ASN A 3 19.11 6.56 4.90
CA ASN A 3 19.89 7.81 4.86
C ASN A 3 19.07 9.08 4.53
N GLY A 4 17.74 9.03 4.58
CA GLY A 4 16.89 10.18 4.21
C GLY A 4 16.64 10.35 2.71
N MET A 5 15.85 11.38 2.35
CA MET A 5 15.32 11.57 1.00
C MET A 5 16.26 12.31 0.06
N ASP A 6 17.07 13.22 0.60
CA ASP A 6 18.14 13.92 -0.09
C ASP A 6 19.23 12.93 -0.56
N TRP A 7 19.64 12.01 0.31
CA TRP A 7 20.54 10.93 -0.07
C TRP A 7 19.93 10.02 -1.14
N MET A 8 18.65 9.66 -1.02
CA MET A 8 17.97 8.84 -2.02
C MET A 8 17.94 9.52 -3.40
N TYR A 9 17.65 10.83 -3.47
CA TYR A 9 17.67 11.57 -4.73
C TYR A 9 19.07 11.63 -5.33
N ALA A 10 20.11 11.89 -4.53
CA ALA A 10 21.49 11.94 -5.01
C ALA A 10 21.95 10.62 -5.67
N ASN A 11 21.38 9.48 -5.25
CA ASN A 11 21.71 8.15 -5.78
C ASN A 11 20.82 7.71 -6.95
N CYS A 12 19.88 8.55 -7.39
CA CYS A 12 19.05 8.28 -8.57
C CYS A 12 19.64 8.94 -9.82
N SER A 13 19.24 8.49 -11.01
CA SER A 13 19.64 9.15 -12.27
C SER A 13 19.10 10.59 -12.35
N THR A 14 19.76 11.45 -13.13
CA THR A 14 19.33 12.85 -13.31
C THR A 14 17.88 12.97 -13.79
N THR A 15 17.43 12.08 -14.68
CA THR A 15 16.05 12.05 -15.16
C THR A 15 15.05 11.78 -14.03
N ALA A 16 15.36 10.81 -13.15
CA ALA A 16 14.51 10.49 -12.01
C ALA A 16 14.51 11.62 -10.96
N GLN A 17 15.67 12.23 -10.70
CA GLN A 17 15.78 13.38 -9.81
C GLN A 17 14.91 14.56 -10.28
N ARG A 18 15.00 14.93 -11.56
CA ARG A 18 14.20 16.01 -12.13
C ARG A 18 12.71 15.71 -12.07
N GLY A 19 12.30 14.51 -12.47
CA GLY A 19 10.91 14.08 -12.35
C GLY A 19 10.38 14.22 -10.92
N ALA A 20 11.14 13.76 -9.94
CA ALA A 20 10.74 13.87 -8.53
C ALA A 20 10.64 15.33 -8.07
N LEU A 21 11.67 16.15 -8.33
CA LEU A 21 11.72 17.56 -7.90
C LEU A 21 10.66 18.44 -8.57
N ASP A 22 10.30 18.16 -9.82
CA ASP A 22 9.33 18.94 -10.59
C ASP A 22 7.87 18.61 -10.23
N TRP A 23 7.60 17.42 -9.69
CA TRP A 23 6.25 16.94 -9.45
C TRP A 23 5.84 16.81 -7.98
N TRP A 24 6.78 16.64 -7.04
CA TRP A 24 6.42 16.30 -5.65
C TRP A 24 5.47 17.33 -4.98
N LYS A 25 5.63 18.63 -5.24
CA LYS A 25 4.74 19.67 -4.69
C LYS A 25 3.32 19.54 -5.23
N LYS A 26 3.17 19.19 -6.52
CA LYS A 26 1.86 19.03 -7.16
C LYS A 26 1.11 17.84 -6.56
N PHE A 27 1.79 16.71 -6.40
CA PHE A 27 1.20 15.53 -5.74
C PHE A 27 0.89 15.80 -4.28
N ARG A 28 1.78 16.47 -3.55
CA ARG A 28 1.52 16.92 -2.17
C ARG A 28 0.26 17.77 -2.11
N ASP A 29 0.15 18.81 -2.94
CA ASP A 29 -0.99 19.73 -2.88
C ASP A 29 -2.31 19.06 -3.29
N ALA A 30 -2.27 18.11 -4.23
CA ALA A 30 -3.44 17.32 -4.61
C ALA A 30 -3.90 16.35 -3.50
N THR A 31 -2.97 15.77 -2.76
CA THR A 31 -3.27 14.78 -1.71
C THR A 31 -3.48 15.38 -0.34
N LYS A 32 -2.93 16.58 -0.08
CA LYS A 32 -2.99 17.26 1.21
C LYS A 32 -4.41 17.41 1.77
N PRO A 33 -5.43 17.85 1.00
CA PRO A 33 -6.79 17.98 1.53
C PRO A 33 -7.39 16.65 1.98
N VAL A 34 -7.03 15.55 1.32
CA VAL A 34 -7.48 14.20 1.69
C VAL A 34 -6.87 13.80 3.04
N PHE A 35 -5.58 14.08 3.25
CA PHE A 35 -4.92 13.80 4.53
C PHE A 35 -5.42 14.71 5.65
N GLU A 36 -5.68 15.99 5.37
CA GLU A 36 -6.27 16.91 6.35
C GLU A 36 -7.64 16.39 6.82
N ASN A 37 -8.50 15.99 5.88
CA ASN A 37 -9.79 15.38 6.22
C ASN A 37 -9.63 14.07 7.01
N LEU A 38 -8.71 13.19 6.60
CA LEU A 38 -8.42 11.96 7.34
C LEU A 38 -8.02 12.24 8.79
N TYR A 39 -7.11 13.20 9.01
CA TYR A 39 -6.68 13.56 10.36
C TYR A 39 -7.81 14.17 11.18
N GLU A 40 -8.69 14.97 10.58
CA GLU A 40 -9.89 15.49 11.25
C GLU A 40 -10.87 14.37 11.64
N GLU A 41 -11.14 13.40 10.76
CA GLU A 41 -12.01 12.26 11.03
C GLU A 41 -11.46 11.39 12.17
N VAL A 42 -10.14 11.16 12.19
CA VAL A 42 -9.46 10.39 13.25
C VAL A 42 -9.48 11.15 14.57
N ALA A 43 -9.10 12.43 14.57
CA ALA A 43 -9.06 13.25 15.79
C ALA A 43 -10.45 13.41 16.42
N ALA A 44 -11.51 13.45 15.60
CA ALA A 44 -12.88 13.50 16.06
C ALA A 44 -13.45 12.13 16.48
N GLY A 45 -12.69 11.04 16.37
CA GLY A 45 -13.10 9.68 16.72
C GLY A 45 -14.08 9.03 15.74
N ARG A 46 -14.37 9.65 14.59
CA ARG A 46 -15.34 9.14 13.61
C ARG A 46 -14.85 7.87 12.92
N GLU A 47 -13.56 7.77 12.60
CA GLU A 47 -12.97 6.53 12.05
C GLU A 47 -13.07 5.35 13.03
N ALA A 48 -12.87 5.61 14.33
CA ALA A 48 -13.03 4.58 15.35
C ALA A 48 -14.49 4.13 15.47
N GLN A 49 -15.43 5.07 15.46
CA GLN A 49 -16.86 4.75 15.48
C GLN A 49 -17.29 3.95 14.24
N LYS A 50 -16.85 4.36 13.03
CA LYS A 50 -17.11 3.61 11.78
C LYS A 50 -16.63 2.15 11.88
N SER A 51 -15.47 1.94 12.51
CA SER A 51 -14.92 0.60 12.74
C SER A 51 -15.79 -0.21 13.70
N ILE A 52 -16.19 0.37 14.85
CA ILE A 52 -17.06 -0.28 15.84
C ILE A 52 -18.41 -0.63 15.21
N ASP A 53 -19.04 0.31 14.52
CA ASP A 53 -20.35 0.15 13.88
C ASP A 53 -20.31 -0.93 12.81
N SER A 54 -19.24 -0.98 12.01
CA SER A 54 -19.10 -1.98 10.95
C SER A 54 -18.85 -3.37 11.53
N ASN A 55 -17.96 -3.49 12.51
CA ASN A 55 -17.62 -4.79 13.13
C ASN A 55 -18.77 -5.37 13.97
N SER A 56 -19.72 -4.54 14.40
CA SER A 56 -20.88 -4.98 15.19
C SER A 56 -22.00 -5.58 14.34
N LYS A 57 -21.90 -5.53 12.99
CA LYS A 57 -22.90 -6.10 12.09
C LYS A 57 -22.74 -7.62 11.99
N GLU A 58 -23.85 -8.35 12.02
CA GLU A 58 -23.86 -9.82 11.92
C GLU A 58 -23.24 -10.33 10.60
N ASP A 59 -23.37 -9.54 9.52
CA ASP A 59 -22.87 -9.87 8.18
C ASP A 59 -21.48 -9.30 7.86
N TYR A 60 -20.82 -8.67 8.83
CA TYR A 60 -19.56 -7.96 8.63
C TYR A 60 -18.49 -8.84 7.96
N ARG A 61 -18.32 -10.08 8.42
CA ARG A 61 -17.30 -11.00 7.91
C ARG A 61 -17.52 -11.30 6.42
N ALA A 62 -18.76 -11.51 6.00
CA ALA A 62 -19.09 -11.82 4.61
C ALA A 62 -18.81 -10.63 3.69
N LYS A 63 -19.19 -9.42 4.10
CA LYS A 63 -18.93 -8.18 3.35
C LYS A 63 -17.44 -7.85 3.27
N LEU A 64 -16.71 -8.02 4.38
CA LEU A 64 -15.27 -7.85 4.39
C LEU A 64 -14.56 -8.80 3.42
N GLU A 65 -14.98 -10.07 3.37
CA GLU A 65 -14.41 -11.03 2.41
C GLU A 65 -14.71 -10.65 0.96
N GLU A 66 -15.85 -10.00 0.67
CA GLU A 66 -16.17 -9.45 -0.66
C GLU A 66 -15.21 -8.31 -1.04
N GLU A 67 -15.00 -7.33 -0.15
CA GLU A 67 -14.04 -6.23 -0.37
C GLU A 67 -12.59 -6.74 -0.53
N LEU A 68 -12.18 -7.70 0.30
CA LEU A 68 -10.86 -8.32 0.22
C LEU A 68 -10.69 -9.16 -1.05
N LYS A 69 -11.76 -9.79 -1.52
CA LYS A 69 -11.76 -10.52 -2.79
C LYS A 69 -11.56 -9.56 -3.95
N GLU A 70 -12.26 -8.43 -3.98
CA GLU A 70 -12.07 -7.41 -5.02
C GLU A 70 -10.61 -6.95 -5.09
N LEU A 71 -9.99 -6.65 -3.95
CA LEU A 71 -8.58 -6.26 -3.90
C LEU A 71 -7.65 -7.36 -4.42
N ARG A 72 -7.90 -8.62 -4.04
CA ARG A 72 -7.11 -9.79 -4.47
C ARG A 72 -7.25 -10.08 -5.96
N GLU A 73 -8.43 -9.83 -6.50
CA GLU A 73 -8.75 -10.03 -7.91
C GLU A 73 -8.34 -8.84 -8.79
N SER A 74 -7.88 -7.74 -8.19
CA SER A 74 -7.31 -6.62 -8.93
C SER A 74 -6.11 -7.05 -9.77
N GLU A 75 -5.97 -6.43 -10.95
CA GLU A 75 -4.90 -6.76 -11.90
C GLU A 75 -3.50 -6.53 -11.31
N MET A 76 -3.34 -5.48 -10.51
CA MET A 76 -2.09 -5.20 -9.81
C MET A 76 -1.71 -6.35 -8.85
N TRP A 77 -2.70 -6.92 -8.14
CA TRP A 77 -2.46 -8.00 -7.20
C TRP A 77 -2.09 -9.30 -7.90
N LYS A 78 -2.83 -9.68 -8.94
CA LYS A 78 -2.55 -10.86 -9.78
C LYS A 78 -1.16 -10.79 -10.40
N ALA A 79 -0.84 -9.68 -11.07
CA ALA A 79 0.47 -9.48 -11.69
C ALA A 79 1.59 -9.52 -10.65
N GLY A 80 1.40 -8.84 -9.51
CA GLY A 80 2.35 -8.86 -8.40
C GLY A 80 2.58 -10.25 -7.83
N ALA A 81 1.54 -11.09 -7.71
CA ALA A 81 1.66 -12.45 -7.22
C ALA A 81 2.53 -13.31 -8.15
N THR A 82 2.26 -13.27 -9.46
CA THR A 82 3.08 -13.99 -10.45
C THR A 82 4.53 -13.53 -10.45
N VAL A 83 4.77 -12.21 -10.48
CA VAL A 83 6.15 -11.67 -10.49
C VAL A 83 6.90 -12.03 -9.21
N ARG A 84 6.24 -12.06 -8.06
CA ARG A 84 6.86 -12.52 -6.79
C ARG A 84 7.21 -14.00 -6.85
N GLN A 85 6.36 -14.86 -7.40
CA GLN A 85 6.65 -16.29 -7.52
C GLN A 85 7.89 -16.55 -8.39
N LEU A 86 8.10 -15.75 -9.43
CA LEU A 86 9.26 -15.89 -10.34
C LEU A 86 10.60 -15.42 -9.73
N ARG A 87 10.62 -14.91 -8.49
CA ARG A 87 11.86 -14.42 -7.89
C ARG A 87 12.75 -15.58 -7.42
N PRO A 88 14.05 -15.57 -7.75
CA PRO A 88 14.96 -16.69 -7.44
C PRO A 88 15.03 -17.08 -5.97
N GLU A 89 14.85 -16.12 -5.04
CA GLU A 89 14.83 -16.39 -3.60
C GLU A 89 13.65 -17.27 -3.17
N ASN A 90 12.52 -17.23 -3.88
CA ASN A 90 11.34 -18.03 -3.55
C ASN A 90 11.45 -19.46 -4.07
N SER A 91 12.25 -19.70 -5.12
CA SER A 91 12.54 -21.05 -5.62
C SER A 91 13.35 -21.90 -4.63
N LYS A 92 14.20 -21.26 -3.80
CA LYS A 92 14.97 -21.97 -2.75
C LYS A 92 14.07 -22.43 -1.61
N VAL A 93 13.10 -21.61 -1.23
CA VAL A 93 12.12 -21.93 -0.18
C VAL A 93 11.23 -23.11 -0.59
N GLU A 94 10.81 -23.19 -1.86
CA GLU A 94 10.03 -24.33 -2.37
C GLU A 94 10.85 -25.63 -2.41
N ALA A 95 12.15 -25.56 -2.69
CA ALA A 95 13.04 -26.71 -2.66
C ALA A 95 13.29 -27.22 -1.24
N GLU A 96 13.51 -26.33 -0.27
CA GLU A 96 13.70 -26.66 1.15
C GLU A 96 12.43 -27.26 1.78
N LEU A 97 11.24 -26.74 1.43
CA LEU A 97 9.95 -27.28 1.89
C LEU A 97 9.55 -28.62 1.24
N ALA A 98 10.15 -28.97 0.12
CA ALA A 98 9.89 -30.26 -0.55
C ALA A 98 10.79 -31.40 -0.03
N GLU A 99 11.82 -31.07 0.75
CA GLU A 99 12.77 -32.02 1.36
C GLU A 99 12.42 -32.38 2.82
N GLU A 100 11.47 -31.67 3.46
CA GLU A 100 10.85 -32.01 4.77
C GLU A 100 9.57 -32.84 4.63
#